data_AF-A0A519GV87-F1
#
_entry.id   AF-A0A519GV87-F1
#
_cell.length_a   1.000
_cell.length_b   1.000
_cell.length_c   1.000
_cell.angle_alpha   90.00
_cell.angle_beta   90.00
_cell.angle_gamma   90.00
#
_symmetry.space_group_name_H-M   'P 1'
#
loop_
_entity.id
_entity.type
_entity.pdbx_description
1 polymer ?
#
loop_
_entity_poly.entity_id
_entity_poly.type
_entity_poly.pdbx_seq_one_letter_code
_entity_poly.pdbx_strand_id
1 'polypeptide(L)'
;MHLNELKALHVSEVLKQAEALEIENVGRMRKQELMFAIIKKRAKAGEQVFADGVLEILPDGFGFLRSPDTSFTASTDDIYISPSQVRRFNLHTGDMIEGEVRTPKDGERYFALTKLDKVNDGPPEQNKHKVMFENLTPLFPKEQMKLERDGVKSDENITGRIIDIIAPIGKGQRALLV
;
A
#
# COMPACT_ATOMS: atom_id res chain seq x y z
N MET A 1 -3.47 -15.96 1.96
CA MET A 1 -2.31 -15.64 1.09
C MET A 1 -2.30 -14.15 0.79
N HIS A 2 -1.13 -13.52 0.69
CA HIS A 2 -1.04 -12.09 0.38
C HIS A 2 -0.66 -11.83 -1.09
N LEU A 3 -1.41 -11.00 -1.81
CA LEU A 3 -1.19 -10.66 -3.21
C LEU A 3 0.17 -9.99 -3.42
N ASN A 4 0.55 -9.10 -2.50
CA ASN A 4 1.78 -8.32 -2.62
C ASN A 4 3.04 -9.21 -2.53
N GLU A 5 2.97 -10.34 -1.81
CA GLU A 5 4.05 -11.34 -1.79
C GLU A 5 4.27 -11.95 -3.19
N LEU A 6 3.17 -12.28 -3.89
CA LEU A 6 3.22 -12.80 -5.26
C LEU A 6 3.76 -11.77 -6.25
N LYS A 7 3.45 -10.49 -6.05
CA LYS A 7 3.97 -9.38 -6.85
C LYS A 7 5.49 -9.20 -6.67
N ALA A 8 5.98 -9.32 -5.44
CA ALA A 8 7.40 -9.16 -5.11
C ALA A 8 8.31 -10.26 -5.69
N LEU A 9 7.77 -11.45 -5.96
CA LEU A 9 8.56 -12.57 -6.50
C LEU A 9 9.06 -12.31 -7.93
N HIS A 10 10.25 -12.82 -8.24
CA HIS A 10 10.75 -12.87 -9.61
C HIS A 10 9.86 -13.77 -10.48
N VAL A 11 9.74 -13.46 -11.78
CA VAL A 11 8.82 -14.17 -12.70
C VAL A 11 9.08 -15.68 -12.75
N SER A 12 10.33 -16.12 -12.56
CA SER A 12 10.70 -17.54 -12.49
C SER A 12 10.04 -18.27 -11.32
N GLU A 13 9.93 -17.63 -10.16
CA GLU A 13 9.29 -18.22 -8.98
C GLU A 13 7.77 -18.25 -9.13
N VAL A 14 7.19 -17.23 -9.77
CA VAL A 14 5.76 -17.22 -10.09
C VAL A 14 5.42 -18.34 -11.09
N LEU A 15 6.27 -18.56 -12.09
CA LEU A 15 6.12 -19.67 -13.04
C LEU A 15 6.16 -21.04 -12.34
N LYS A 16 7.16 -21.27 -11.48
CA LYS A 16 7.26 -22.51 -10.68
C LYS A 16 6.00 -22.75 -9.84
N GLN A 17 5.47 -21.71 -9.20
CA GLN A 17 4.22 -21.83 -8.44
C GLN A 17 3.01 -22.14 -9.33
N ALA A 18 2.96 -21.58 -10.53
CA ALA A 18 1.89 -21.86 -11.49
C ALA A 18 1.95 -23.30 -12.00
N GLU A 19 3.14 -23.83 -12.28
CA GLU A 19 3.37 -25.21 -12.68
C GLU A 19 3.00 -26.19 -11.56
N ALA A 20 3.40 -25.89 -10.31
CA ALA A 20 3.05 -26.70 -9.14
C ALA A 20 1.53 -26.75 -8.87
N LEU A 21 0.77 -25.76 -9.35
CA LEU A 21 -0.70 -25.70 -9.27
C LEU A 21 -1.39 -26.31 -10.50
N GLU A 22 -0.61 -26.95 -11.39
CA GLU A 22 -1.10 -27.58 -12.63
C GLU A 22 -1.90 -26.58 -13.49
N ILE A 23 -1.36 -25.37 -13.66
CA ILE A 23 -1.92 -24.36 -14.56
C ILE A 23 -1.37 -24.61 -15.96
N GLU A 24 -2.27 -24.73 -16.94
CA GLU A 24 -1.89 -24.97 -18.34
C GLU A 24 -1.35 -23.70 -19.02
N ASN A 25 -0.45 -23.89 -19.99
CA ASN A 25 0.05 -22.82 -20.88
C ASN A 25 0.78 -21.65 -20.18
N VAL A 26 1.35 -21.88 -19.00
CA VAL A 26 2.06 -20.85 -18.20
C VAL A 26 3.19 -20.15 -18.96
N GLY A 27 3.91 -20.85 -19.84
CA GLY A 27 5.03 -20.28 -20.59
C GLY A 27 4.67 -19.18 -21.60
N ARG A 28 3.39 -19.02 -21.94
CA ARG A 28 2.90 -17.94 -22.81
C ARG A 28 2.30 -16.76 -22.03
N MET A 29 2.09 -16.93 -20.73
CA MET A 29 1.41 -15.95 -19.89
C MET A 29 2.36 -14.86 -19.42
N ARG A 30 1.87 -13.62 -19.37
CA ARG A 30 2.58 -12.54 -18.69
C ARG A 30 2.55 -12.77 -17.17
N LYS A 31 3.49 -12.17 -16.43
CA LYS A 31 3.52 -12.26 -14.94
C LYS A 31 2.15 -11.98 -14.30
N GLN A 32 1.44 -10.99 -14.81
CA GLN A 32 0.10 -10.66 -14.33
C GLN A 32 -0.93 -11.76 -14.55
N GLU A 33 -0.95 -12.36 -15.75
CA GLU A 33 -1.84 -13.48 -16.08
C GLU A 33 -1.53 -14.71 -15.23
N LEU A 34 -0.24 -14.98 -14.97
CA LEU A 34 0.20 -16.02 -14.04
C LEU A 34 -0.33 -15.76 -12.63
N MET A 35 -0.19 -14.54 -12.11
CA MET A 35 -0.73 -14.18 -10.80
C MET A 35 -2.24 -14.38 -10.75
N PHE A 36 -2.98 -13.91 -11.75
CA PHE A 36 -4.43 -14.15 -11.83
C PHE A 36 -4.77 -15.63 -11.82
N ALA A 37 -4.07 -16.45 -12.60
CA ALA A 37 -4.31 -17.88 -12.69
C ALA A 37 -4.02 -18.61 -11.36
N ILE A 38 -2.90 -18.29 -10.71
CA ILE A 38 -2.52 -18.81 -9.39
C ILE A 38 -3.59 -18.48 -8.36
N ILE A 39 -3.97 -17.19 -8.28
CA ILE A 39 -4.95 -16.70 -7.32
C ILE A 39 -6.31 -17.33 -7.58
N LYS A 40 -6.74 -17.43 -8.84
CA LYS A 40 -8.00 -18.06 -9.22
C LYS A 40 -8.04 -19.54 -8.83
N LYS A 41 -6.93 -20.28 -9.01
CA LYS A 41 -6.81 -21.69 -8.62
C LYS A 41 -6.87 -21.85 -7.09
N ARG A 42 -6.12 -21.04 -6.34
CA ARG A 42 -6.11 -21.05 -4.86
C ARG A 42 -7.47 -20.64 -4.27
N ALA A 43 -8.09 -19.59 -4.81
CA ALA A 43 -9.42 -19.16 -4.39
C ALA A 43 -10.50 -20.24 -4.60
N LYS A 44 -10.41 -21.01 -5.71
CA LYS A 44 -11.28 -22.17 -5.93
C LYS A 44 -11.07 -23.30 -4.91
N ALA A 45 -9.88 -23.40 -4.32
CA ALA A 45 -9.59 -24.33 -3.23
C ALA A 45 -10.07 -23.83 -1.85
N GLY A 46 -10.69 -22.65 -1.79
CA GLY A 46 -11.20 -22.05 -0.55
C GLY A 46 -10.19 -21.14 0.18
N GLU A 47 -9.02 -20.89 -0.40
CA GLU A 47 -8.05 -19.98 0.20
C GLU A 47 -8.48 -18.51 0.05
N GLN A 48 -8.39 -17.77 1.15
CA GLN A 48 -8.61 -16.33 1.16
C GLN A 48 -7.36 -15.58 0.67
N VAL A 49 -7.61 -14.52 -0.11
CA VAL A 49 -6.59 -13.70 -0.74
C VAL A 49 -6.69 -12.31 -0.15
N PHE A 50 -5.59 -11.81 0.39
CA PHE A 50 -5.49 -10.48 0.99
C PHE A 50 -4.59 -9.61 0.15
N ALA A 51 -4.80 -8.31 0.18
CA ALA A 51 -3.92 -7.35 -0.44
C ALA A 51 -3.94 -6.02 0.31
N ASP A 52 -2.89 -5.25 0.10
CA ASP A 52 -2.75 -3.92 0.65
C ASP A 52 -2.32 -2.91 -0.42
N GLY A 53 -2.61 -1.63 -0.18
CA GLY A 53 -2.15 -0.53 -1.00
C GLY A 53 -2.74 0.81 -0.58
N VAL A 54 -2.22 1.89 -1.17
CA VAL A 54 -2.66 3.26 -0.86
C VAL A 54 -3.82 3.64 -1.77
N LEU A 55 -4.93 4.07 -1.18
CA LEU A 55 -6.13 4.44 -1.92
C LEU A 55 -5.95 5.72 -2.74
N GLU A 56 -6.29 5.65 -4.02
CA GLU A 56 -6.56 6.79 -4.88
C GLU A 56 -8.04 6.77 -5.30
N ILE A 57 -8.79 7.81 -4.93
CA ILE A 57 -10.20 7.99 -5.34
C ILE A 57 -10.24 8.83 -6.62
N LEU A 58 -10.95 8.33 -7.62
CA LEU A 58 -11.18 9.00 -8.90
C LEU A 58 -12.46 9.86 -8.86
N PRO A 59 -12.66 10.79 -9.82
CA PRO A 59 -13.79 11.73 -9.81
C PRO A 59 -15.18 11.07 -9.72
N ASP A 60 -15.33 9.86 -10.27
CA ASP A 60 -16.59 9.09 -10.24
C ASP A 60 -16.84 8.42 -8.87
N GLY A 61 -15.95 8.60 -7.89
CA GLY A 61 -16.09 8.15 -6.51
C GLY A 61 -15.68 6.70 -6.25
N PHE A 62 -15.30 5.94 -7.27
CA PHE A 62 -14.58 4.68 -7.09
C PHE A 62 -13.08 4.95 -6.97
N GLY A 63 -12.31 3.93 -6.56
CA GLY A 63 -10.87 4.11 -6.42
C GLY A 63 -10.07 2.85 -6.74
N PHE A 64 -8.76 3.02 -6.66
CA PHE A 64 -7.78 1.95 -6.79
C PHE A 64 -6.79 1.99 -5.63
N LEU A 65 -6.41 0.81 -5.12
CA LEU A 65 -5.28 0.69 -4.22
C LEU A 65 -4.01 0.59 -5.07
N ARG A 66 -3.16 1.62 -4.96
CA ARG A 66 -1.90 1.74 -5.68
C ARG A 66 -0.76 1.12 -4.86
N SER A 67 0.20 0.51 -5.55
CA SER A 67 1.37 -0.11 -4.91
C SER A 67 2.53 0.88 -4.75
N PRO A 68 3.26 0.85 -3.62
CA PRO A 68 4.56 1.51 -3.49
C PRO A 68 5.58 1.03 -4.54
N ASP A 69 5.52 -0.25 -4.95
CA ASP A 69 6.47 -0.84 -5.90
C ASP A 69 6.39 -0.21 -7.29
N THR A 70 5.21 0.27 -7.67
CA THR A 70 4.97 0.99 -8.92
C THR A 70 5.06 2.51 -8.73
N SER A 71 5.58 2.98 -7.59
CA SER A 71 5.62 4.39 -7.21
C SER A 71 4.23 5.05 -7.27
N PHE A 72 3.20 4.31 -6.85
CA PHE A 72 1.80 4.71 -6.86
C PHE A 72 1.22 5.04 -8.24
N THR A 73 1.89 4.62 -9.32
CA THR A 73 1.39 4.80 -10.68
C THR A 73 0.29 3.78 -10.99
N ALA A 74 -0.61 4.17 -11.90
CA ALA A 74 -1.70 3.31 -12.33
C ALA A 74 -1.17 2.04 -12.98
N SER A 75 -1.59 0.90 -12.44
CA SER A 75 -1.17 -0.42 -12.88
C SER A 75 -2.37 -1.33 -13.14
N THR A 76 -2.16 -2.33 -13.99
CA THR A 76 -3.20 -3.30 -14.34
C THR A 76 -3.49 -4.28 -13.21
N ASP A 77 -2.61 -4.37 -12.21
CA ASP A 77 -2.74 -5.22 -11.02
C ASP A 77 -3.20 -4.45 -9.78
N ASP A 78 -3.69 -3.21 -9.95
CA ASP A 78 -4.31 -2.43 -8.90
C ASP A 78 -5.63 -3.06 -8.44
N ILE A 79 -6.00 -2.77 -7.20
CA ILE A 79 -7.21 -3.33 -6.58
C ILE A 79 -8.30 -2.28 -6.63
N TYR A 80 -9.38 -2.60 -7.31
CA TYR A 80 -10.58 -1.81 -7.37
C TYR A 80 -11.28 -1.74 -6.00
N ILE A 81 -11.69 -0.54 -5.62
CA ILE A 81 -12.62 -0.30 -4.51
C ILE A 81 -13.88 0.41 -5.02
N SER A 82 -15.03 -0.10 -4.58
CA SER A 82 -16.31 0.46 -5.02
C SER A 82 -16.64 1.79 -4.32
N PRO A 83 -17.43 2.68 -4.95
CA PRO A 83 -17.91 3.91 -4.30
C PRO A 83 -18.68 3.63 -3.00
N SER A 84 -19.36 2.48 -2.93
CA SER A 84 -20.11 2.07 -1.74
C SER A 84 -19.20 1.82 -0.53
N GLN A 85 -18.04 1.18 -0.75
CA GLN A 85 -17.05 0.93 0.30
C GLN A 85 -16.37 2.23 0.72
N VAL A 86 -15.98 3.07 -0.24
CA VAL A 86 -15.40 4.40 0.02
C VAL A 86 -16.32 5.22 0.94
N ARG A 87 -17.61 5.30 0.61
CA ARG A 87 -18.60 6.02 1.42
C ARG A 87 -18.85 5.35 2.78
N ARG A 88 -19.01 4.03 2.82
CA ARG A 88 -19.34 3.28 4.06
C ARG A 88 -18.29 3.47 5.16
N PHE A 89 -17.01 3.53 4.80
CA PHE A 89 -15.90 3.62 5.74
C PHE A 89 -15.26 5.02 5.79
N ASN A 90 -15.88 6.01 5.13
CA ASN A 90 -15.39 7.40 5.07
C ASN A 90 -13.92 7.48 4.62
N LEU A 91 -13.58 6.72 3.57
CA LEU A 91 -12.21 6.61 3.06
C LEU A 91 -11.84 7.84 2.23
N HIS A 92 -10.56 8.21 2.28
CA HIS A 92 -10.00 9.34 1.55
C HIS A 92 -8.77 8.91 0.75
N THR A 93 -8.47 9.63 -0.32
CA THR A 93 -7.21 9.44 -1.06
C THR A 93 -6.03 9.59 -0.09
N GLY A 94 -5.11 8.63 -0.14
CA GLY A 94 -3.96 8.54 0.78
C GLY A 94 -4.16 7.57 1.95
N ASP A 95 -5.37 7.08 2.22
CA ASP A 95 -5.59 6.03 3.23
C ASP A 95 -4.91 4.73 2.78
N MET A 96 -4.06 4.15 3.64
CA MET A 96 -3.49 2.82 3.47
C MET A 96 -4.55 1.78 3.81
N ILE A 97 -4.85 0.89 2.88
CA ILE A 97 -5.92 -0.08 2.99
C ILE A 97 -5.34 -1.49 2.99
N GLU A 98 -5.84 -2.35 3.88
CA GLU A 98 -5.57 -3.79 3.88
C GLU A 98 -6.90 -4.54 3.93
N GLY A 99 -7.04 -5.60 3.12
CA GLY A 99 -8.22 -6.43 3.20
C GLY A 99 -8.27 -7.59 2.21
N GLU A 100 -9.34 -8.36 2.31
CA GLU A 100 -9.63 -9.48 1.41
C GLU A 100 -9.98 -8.97 0.01
N VAL A 101 -9.41 -9.62 -1.00
CA VAL A 101 -9.64 -9.33 -2.42
C VAL A 101 -10.12 -10.56 -3.16
N ARG A 102 -10.87 -10.33 -4.23
CA ARG A 102 -11.28 -11.36 -5.17
C ARG A 102 -10.72 -11.10 -6.56
N THR A 103 -10.60 -12.17 -7.33
CA THR A 103 -10.33 -12.08 -8.77
C THR A 103 -11.48 -11.38 -9.51
N PRO A 104 -11.19 -10.71 -10.64
CA PRO A 104 -12.21 -10.16 -11.51
C PRO A 104 -13.20 -11.24 -11.97
N LYS A 105 -14.48 -10.90 -12.04
CA LYS A 105 -15.53 -11.67 -12.72
C LYS A 105 -15.47 -11.44 -14.23
N ASP A 106 -16.29 -12.18 -14.98
CA ASP A 106 -16.41 -11.99 -16.42
C ASP A 106 -16.82 -10.54 -16.74
N GLY A 107 -15.99 -9.87 -17.54
CA GLY A 107 -16.15 -8.44 -17.89
C GLY A 107 -15.41 -7.46 -16.97
N GLU A 108 -14.89 -7.90 -15.82
CA GLU A 108 -14.03 -7.09 -14.95
C GLU A 108 -12.54 -7.26 -15.32
N ARG A 109 -11.73 -6.23 -15.11
CA ARG A 109 -10.29 -6.24 -15.43
C ARG A 109 -9.36 -6.29 -14.21
N TYR A 110 -9.86 -5.87 -13.04
CA TYR A 110 -9.05 -5.65 -11.84
C TYR A 110 -9.45 -6.61 -10.72
N PHE A 111 -8.53 -6.86 -9.80
CA PHE A 111 -8.92 -7.40 -8.49
C PHE A 111 -9.86 -6.43 -7.80
N ALA A 112 -10.78 -6.94 -6.98
CA ALA A 112 -11.71 -6.09 -6.25
C ALA A 112 -11.66 -6.39 -4.77
N LEU A 113 -11.66 -5.35 -3.93
CA LEU A 113 -11.77 -5.48 -2.48
C LEU A 113 -13.14 -6.06 -2.12
N THR A 114 -13.17 -7.18 -1.40
CA THR A 114 -14.41 -7.78 -0.88
C THR A 114 -14.69 -7.33 0.54
N LYS A 115 -13.66 -7.36 1.38
CA LYS A 115 -13.74 -7.04 2.79
C LYS A 115 -12.59 -6.12 3.17
N LEU A 116 -12.91 -5.04 3.88
CA LEU A 116 -11.93 -4.12 4.44
C LEU A 116 -11.57 -4.59 5.84
N ASP A 117 -10.29 -4.86 6.09
CA ASP A 117 -9.80 -5.34 7.39
C ASP A 117 -9.08 -4.24 8.19
N LYS A 118 -8.28 -3.38 7.53
CA LYS A 118 -7.61 -2.23 8.18
C LYS A 118 -7.58 -0.97 7.32
N VAL A 119 -7.50 0.17 8.00
CA VAL A 119 -7.24 1.50 7.43
C VAL A 119 -6.14 2.17 8.25
N ASN A 120 -5.01 2.53 7.64
CA ASN A 120 -3.85 3.14 8.29
C ASN A 120 -3.43 2.39 9.57
N ASP A 121 -3.23 1.06 9.47
CA ASP A 121 -2.90 0.14 10.56
C ASP A 121 -3.95 0.00 11.69
N GLY A 122 -5.10 0.66 11.56
CA GLY A 122 -6.20 0.61 12.53
C GLY A 122 -7.47 -0.07 12.01
N PRO A 123 -8.41 -0.43 12.90
CA PRO A 123 -9.74 -0.91 12.51
C PRO A 123 -10.52 0.13 11.67
N PRO A 124 -11.27 -0.29 10.64
CA PRO A 124 -12.02 0.62 9.77
C PRO A 124 -13.02 1.53 10.50
N GLU A 125 -13.54 1.09 11.64
CA GLU A 125 -14.48 1.84 12.47
C GLU A 125 -13.86 3.12 13.04
N GLN A 126 -12.55 3.11 13.34
CA GLN A 126 -11.85 4.28 13.89
C GLN A 126 -11.73 5.41 12.86
N ASN A 127 -11.63 5.07 11.57
CA ASN A 127 -11.49 6.03 10.49
C ASN A 127 -12.69 6.99 10.37
N LYS A 128 -13.88 6.58 10.84
CA LYS A 128 -15.10 7.40 10.81
C LYS A 128 -15.05 8.61 11.75
N HIS A 129 -14.25 8.52 12.80
CA HIS A 129 -14.16 9.54 13.85
C HIS A 129 -12.88 10.38 13.74
N LYS A 130 -12.10 10.19 12.67
CA LYS A 130 -10.84 10.94 12.50
C LYS A 130 -11.11 12.43 12.28
N VAL A 131 -10.28 13.26 12.91
CA VAL A 131 -10.23 14.69 12.59
C VAL A 131 -9.47 14.83 11.27
N MET A 132 -10.06 15.53 10.31
CA MET A 132 -9.38 15.83 9.05
C MET A 132 -8.12 16.66 9.29
N PHE A 133 -7.09 16.43 8.47
CA PHE A 133 -5.80 17.09 8.61
C PHE A 133 -5.94 18.63 8.58
N GLU A 134 -6.83 19.14 7.72
CA GLU A 134 -7.13 20.56 7.56
C GLU A 134 -7.73 21.22 8.81
N ASN A 135 -8.33 20.42 9.70
CA ASN A 135 -8.94 20.89 10.94
C ASN A 135 -7.96 20.87 12.13
N LEU A 136 -6.75 20.33 11.95
CA LEU A 136 -5.74 20.32 12.99
C LEU A 136 -5.19 21.74 13.22
N THR A 137 -4.96 22.11 14.48
CA THR A 137 -4.35 23.39 14.81
C THR A 137 -2.85 23.35 14.51
N PRO A 138 -2.33 24.20 13.62
CA PRO A 138 -0.90 24.25 13.33
C PRO A 138 -0.14 24.77 14.55
N LEU A 139 0.97 24.12 14.89
CA LEU A 139 1.83 24.50 16.01
C LEU A 139 3.29 24.52 15.55
N PHE A 140 4.11 25.31 16.23
CA PHE A 140 5.56 25.19 16.10
C PHE A 140 6.04 23.84 16.65
N PRO A 141 7.12 23.25 16.09
CA PRO A 141 7.71 22.04 16.62
C PRO A 141 8.11 22.21 18.08
N LYS A 142 7.66 21.29 18.94
CA LYS A 142 7.99 21.26 20.38
C LYS A 142 9.00 20.19 20.75
N GLU A 143 9.15 19.19 19.88
CA GLU A 143 10.05 18.06 20.07
C GLU A 143 11.09 18.06 18.96
N GLN A 144 12.37 18.11 19.36
CA GLN A 144 13.49 17.97 18.44
C GLN A 144 13.59 16.51 17.96
N MET A 145 13.81 16.34 16.65
CA MET A 145 14.26 15.10 16.04
C MET A 145 15.79 15.10 16.04
N LYS A 146 16.39 14.56 17.10
CA LYS A 146 17.85 14.49 17.24
C LYS A 146 18.45 13.62 16.13
N LEU A 147 19.35 14.19 15.34
CA LEU A 147 20.02 13.51 14.22
C LEU A 147 21.34 12.86 14.64
N GLU A 148 22.00 13.39 15.67
CA GLU A 148 23.17 12.78 16.28
C GLU A 148 22.83 11.39 16.81
N ARG A 149 23.60 10.40 16.34
CA ARG A 149 23.52 9.01 16.79
C ARG A 149 24.44 8.81 17.98
N ASP A 150 23.87 8.53 19.15
CA ASP A 150 24.65 8.32 20.37
C ASP A 150 25.59 7.11 20.22
N GLY A 151 26.83 7.25 20.69
CA GLY A 151 27.84 6.17 20.66
C GLY A 151 28.51 5.93 19.30
N VAL A 152 28.08 6.59 18.22
CA VAL A 152 28.68 6.46 16.89
C VAL A 152 29.75 7.52 16.68
N LYS A 153 31.02 7.10 16.51
CA LYS A 153 32.17 8.00 16.27
C LYS A 153 32.63 8.06 14.81
N SER A 154 31.78 7.68 13.84
CA SER A 154 32.12 7.79 12.42
C SER A 154 31.93 9.21 11.90
N ASP A 155 32.66 9.54 10.83
CA ASP A 155 32.56 10.85 10.16
C ASP A 155 31.14 11.11 9.62
N GLU A 156 30.38 10.08 9.29
CA GLU A 156 28.98 10.19 8.89
C GLU A 156 28.08 10.81 9.98
N ASN A 157 28.48 10.70 11.26
CA ASN A 157 27.73 11.28 12.37
C ASN A 157 28.00 12.80 12.53
N ILE A 158 29.04 13.34 11.89
CA ILE A 158 29.39 14.76 11.98
C ILE A 158 28.28 15.63 11.39
N THR A 159 27.73 15.24 10.24
CA THR A 159 26.66 16.00 9.57
C THR A 159 25.43 16.17 10.46
N GLY A 160 24.93 15.08 11.05
CA GLY A 160 23.78 15.12 11.96
C GLY A 160 24.03 16.01 13.18
N ARG A 161 25.25 15.93 13.77
CA ARG A 161 25.66 16.76 14.91
C ARG A 161 25.71 18.25 14.59
N ILE A 162 26.27 18.61 13.43
CA ILE A 162 26.30 20.01 13.00
C ILE A 162 24.88 20.54 12.79
N ILE A 163 24.00 19.75 12.15
CA ILE A 163 22.59 20.14 11.97
C ILE A 163 21.90 20.34 13.32
N ASP A 164 22.06 19.40 14.26
CA ASP A 164 21.44 19.51 15.59
C ASP A 164 21.87 20.76 16.37
N ILE A 165 23.10 21.25 16.16
CA ILE A 165 23.64 22.45 16.82
C ILE A 165 23.20 23.73 16.11
N ILE A 166 23.26 23.75 14.78
CA ILE A 166 23.13 24.99 13.99
C ILE A 166 21.69 25.23 13.51
N ALA A 167 21.01 24.17 13.09
CA ALA A 167 19.68 24.23 12.49
C ALA A 167 18.84 23.01 12.93
N PRO A 168 18.49 22.91 14.23
CA PRO A 168 17.80 21.74 14.77
C PRO A 168 16.47 21.50 14.06
N ILE A 169 16.19 20.24 13.72
CA ILE A 169 14.97 19.81 13.05
C ILE A 169 13.99 19.29 14.10
N GLY A 170 12.76 19.80 14.11
CA GLY A 170 11.69 19.30 15.00
C GLY A 170 10.60 18.53 14.26
N LYS A 171 9.75 17.81 15.01
CA LYS A 171 8.56 17.15 14.45
C LYS A 171 7.59 18.18 13.86
N GLY A 172 7.32 18.07 12.57
CA GLY A 172 6.52 19.05 11.83
C GLY A 172 7.31 20.23 11.26
N GLN A 173 8.65 20.19 11.32
CA GLN A 173 9.50 21.23 10.74
C GLN A 173 9.33 21.31 9.22
N ARG A 174 9.24 22.55 8.71
CA ARG A 174 9.37 22.86 7.29
C ARG A 174 10.72 23.54 7.07
N ALA A 175 11.62 22.88 6.38
CA ALA A 175 12.98 23.36 6.12
C ALA A 175 13.29 23.30 4.63
N LEU A 176 14.30 24.08 4.22
CA LEU A 176 14.85 24.09 2.87
C LEU A 176 16.36 23.98 2.99
N LEU A 177 16.97 23.07 2.23
CA LEU A 177 18.41 23.02 2.03
C LEU A 177 18.70 23.78 0.73
N VAL A 178 19.36 24.93 0.86
CA VAL A 178 19.66 25.86 -0.25
C VAL A 178 20.93 25.44 -0.97
#